data_AF-A0A936YJ46-F1
#
_entry.id   AF-A0A936YJ46-F1
#
_cell.length_a   1.000
_cell.length_b   1.000
_cell.length_c   1.000
_cell.angle_alpha   90.00
_cell.angle_beta   90.00
_cell.angle_gamma   90.00
#
_symmetry.space_group_name_H-M   'P 1'
#
loop_
_entity.id
_entity.type
_entity.pdbx_description
1 polymer ?
#
loop_
_entity_poly.entity_id
_entity_poly.type
_entity_poly.pdbx_seq_one_letter_code
_entity_poly.pdbx_strand_id
1 'polypeptide(L)'
;MLPLFDLMLKAQNGHAVEAMSKQFGLAQEQMKDAMAALMPAFSTGLKRTATNPYDFTSLMSSAMSGNYTQYFEDMAKAFTPKGITDGNTILAQIFGSKDVSRAVAAQAAQMSGIGQDIYKQMLPIVANTMVGGFFKQMAEQFQATGEAFTSGNGANLFDQWMRATGLADKPKRESNPMFDNPFTQSFQAMFTPQAGKDSSTSANPLANNPFLQMFQAMMTQAQGNSDSPKPADAAPQAGGIADLVNQMFDSGIEVQKSYQKSMDSIFDTYLSNLKPNTPK
;
A
#
# COMPACT_ATOMS: atom_id res chain seq x y z
N MET A 1 -0.05 -4.13 -1.95
CA MET A 1 -0.71 -3.66 -0.71
C MET A 1 0.08 -4.25 0.43
N LEU A 2 0.86 -3.43 1.16
CA LEU A 2 1.53 -3.89 2.36
C LEU A 2 0.43 -4.35 3.34
N PRO A 3 0.45 -5.62 3.79
CA PRO A 3 -0.63 -6.12 4.61
C PRO A 3 -0.65 -5.33 5.92
N LEU A 4 -1.84 -5.06 6.43
CA LEU A 4 -2.09 -4.50 7.75
C LEU A 4 -1.25 -5.18 8.85
N PHE A 5 -0.90 -6.44 8.64
CA PHE A 5 -0.05 -7.24 9.50
C PHE A 5 1.43 -6.79 9.52
N ASP A 6 2.01 -6.40 8.38
CA ASP A 6 3.38 -5.85 8.32
C ASP A 6 3.45 -4.48 9.01
N LEU A 7 2.37 -3.71 8.88
CA LEU A 7 2.23 -2.45 9.59
C LEU A 7 2.07 -2.70 11.10
N MET A 8 1.37 -3.74 11.54
CA MET A 8 1.30 -4.13 12.96
C MET A 8 2.66 -4.59 13.51
N LEU A 9 3.37 -5.44 12.76
CA LEU A 9 4.72 -5.92 13.11
C LEU A 9 5.69 -4.74 13.30
N LYS A 10 5.58 -3.71 12.45
CA LYS A 10 6.37 -2.48 12.54
C LYS A 10 5.85 -1.48 13.57
N ALA A 11 4.53 -1.34 13.73
CA ALA A 11 3.91 -0.31 14.56
C ALA A 11 4.14 -0.53 16.07
N GLN A 12 4.22 -1.79 16.51
CA GLN A 12 4.61 -2.11 17.89
C GLN A 12 6.11 -2.43 18.04
N ASN A 13 6.96 -2.08 17.09
CA ASN A 13 8.42 -2.29 17.16
C ASN A 13 8.81 -3.75 17.53
N GLY A 14 8.05 -4.75 17.06
CA GLY A 14 8.31 -6.15 17.39
C GLY A 14 7.96 -6.58 18.83
N HIS A 15 7.55 -5.67 19.73
CA HIS A 15 7.17 -6.00 21.10
C HIS A 15 5.96 -6.95 21.17
N ALA A 16 5.03 -6.84 20.22
CA ALA A 16 3.91 -7.76 20.11
C ALA A 16 4.38 -9.21 19.85
N VAL A 17 5.35 -9.40 18.96
CA VAL A 17 5.92 -10.72 18.65
C VAL A 17 6.66 -11.28 19.86
N GLU A 18 7.41 -10.45 20.57
CA GLU A 18 8.11 -10.84 21.79
C GLU A 18 7.14 -11.22 22.94
N ALA A 19 6.06 -10.45 23.12
CA ALA A 19 5.04 -10.76 24.13
C ALA A 19 4.33 -12.09 23.82
N MET A 20 3.97 -12.31 22.56
CA MET A 20 3.35 -13.56 22.13
C MET A 20 4.33 -14.74 22.22
N SER A 21 5.60 -14.55 21.84
CA SER A 21 6.61 -15.60 21.93
C SER A 21 6.81 -16.06 23.38
N LYS A 22 6.85 -15.11 24.33
CA LYS A 22 6.93 -15.42 25.78
C LYS A 22 5.68 -16.13 26.29
N GLN A 23 4.49 -15.70 25.89
CA GLN A 23 3.25 -16.30 26.35
C GLN A 23 3.06 -17.74 25.83
N PHE A 24 3.38 -17.98 24.57
CA PHE A 24 3.19 -19.28 23.92
C PHE A 24 4.40 -20.21 24.06
N GLY A 25 5.49 -19.74 24.68
CA GLY A 25 6.73 -20.52 24.81
C GLY A 25 7.39 -20.83 23.48
N LEU A 26 7.21 -19.96 22.47
CA LEU A 26 7.75 -20.12 21.12
C LEU A 26 9.01 -19.28 20.93
N ALA A 27 9.90 -19.71 20.04
CA ALA A 27 10.96 -18.84 19.54
C ALA A 27 10.35 -17.68 18.73
N GLN A 28 10.99 -16.51 18.70
CA GLN A 28 10.49 -15.37 17.93
C GLN A 28 10.36 -15.69 16.44
N GLU A 29 11.25 -16.51 15.87
CA GLU A 29 11.15 -16.97 14.48
C GLU A 29 9.93 -17.87 14.27
N GLN A 30 9.73 -18.86 15.14
CA GLN A 30 8.52 -19.69 15.12
C GLN A 30 7.24 -18.86 15.25
N MET A 31 7.24 -17.83 16.09
CA MET A 31 6.11 -16.91 16.22
C MET A 31 5.81 -16.17 14.90
N LYS A 32 6.85 -15.70 14.21
CA LYS A 32 6.72 -15.07 12.88
C LYS A 32 6.18 -16.06 11.85
N ASP A 33 6.72 -17.28 11.81
CA ASP A 33 6.25 -18.34 10.93
C ASP A 33 4.79 -18.72 11.23
N ALA A 34 4.42 -18.74 12.50
CA ALA A 34 3.06 -19.04 12.92
C ALA A 34 2.07 -18.01 12.41
N MET A 35 2.42 -16.74 12.57
CA MET A 35 1.63 -15.63 12.05
C MET A 35 1.56 -15.64 10.53
N ALA A 36 2.68 -15.94 9.86
CA ALA A 36 2.74 -16.07 8.41
C ALA A 36 1.80 -17.18 7.90
N ALA A 37 1.77 -18.32 8.59
CA ALA A 37 0.88 -19.43 8.26
C ALA A 37 -0.62 -19.09 8.41
N LEU A 38 -0.95 -18.14 9.30
CA LEU A 38 -2.32 -17.67 9.51
C LEU A 38 -2.77 -16.62 8.49
N MET A 39 -1.84 -15.88 7.86
CA MET A 39 -2.19 -14.77 6.97
C MET A 39 -3.16 -15.14 5.84
N PRO A 40 -2.99 -16.27 5.10
CA PRO A 40 -3.88 -16.60 4.00
C PRO A 40 -5.33 -16.80 4.46
N ALA A 41 -5.52 -17.39 5.63
CA ALA A 41 -6.83 -17.62 6.21
C ALA A 41 -7.48 -16.30 6.63
N PHE A 42 -6.77 -15.47 7.41
CA PHE A 42 -7.29 -14.16 7.85
C PHE A 42 -7.60 -13.23 6.67
N SER A 43 -6.74 -13.18 5.66
CA SER A 43 -6.98 -12.40 4.44
C SER A 43 -8.24 -12.85 3.73
N THR A 44 -8.44 -14.16 3.57
CA THR A 44 -9.64 -14.74 2.93
C THR A 44 -10.90 -14.45 3.75
N GLY A 45 -10.85 -14.66 5.06
CA GLY A 45 -11.99 -14.40 5.96
C GLY A 45 -12.36 -12.91 6.01
N LEU A 46 -11.37 -12.03 6.08
CA LEU A 46 -11.59 -10.58 6.06
C LEU A 46 -12.15 -10.13 4.71
N LYS A 47 -11.62 -10.64 3.60
CA LYS A 47 -12.15 -10.35 2.25
C LYS A 47 -13.62 -10.75 2.14
N ARG A 48 -13.97 -11.96 2.58
CA ARG A 48 -15.37 -12.45 2.60
C ARG A 48 -16.26 -11.54 3.43
N THR A 49 -15.80 -11.17 4.63
CA THR A 49 -16.50 -10.28 5.55
C THR A 49 -16.72 -8.90 4.93
N ALA A 50 -15.70 -8.33 4.28
CA ALA A 50 -15.78 -7.03 3.61
C ALA A 50 -16.67 -7.06 2.35
N THR A 51 -16.74 -8.18 1.65
CA THR A 51 -17.64 -8.34 0.49
C THR A 51 -19.10 -8.61 0.88
N ASN A 52 -19.37 -8.99 2.13
CA ASN A 52 -20.71 -9.20 2.64
C ASN A 52 -21.16 -7.99 3.47
N PRO A 53 -22.16 -7.20 3.00
CA PRO A 53 -22.62 -6.01 3.71
C PRO A 53 -23.04 -6.29 5.15
N TYR A 54 -23.72 -7.41 5.40
CA TYR A 54 -24.23 -7.75 6.74
C TYR A 54 -23.09 -8.05 7.72
N ASP A 55 -22.13 -8.90 7.31
CA ASP A 55 -20.99 -9.26 8.17
C ASP A 55 -20.09 -8.05 8.41
N PHE A 56 -19.88 -7.22 7.38
CA PHE A 56 -19.12 -5.98 7.50
C PHE A 56 -19.78 -5.00 8.48
N THR A 57 -21.09 -4.78 8.38
CA THR A 57 -21.81 -3.91 9.32
C THR A 57 -21.79 -4.45 10.74
N SER A 58 -21.95 -5.77 10.93
CA SER A 58 -21.82 -6.41 12.24
C SER A 58 -20.43 -6.21 12.84
N LEU A 59 -19.38 -6.42 12.05
CA LEU A 59 -17.99 -6.21 12.47
C LEU A 59 -17.74 -4.74 12.80
N MET A 60 -18.22 -3.80 11.98
CA MET A 60 -18.10 -2.36 12.21
C MET A 60 -18.81 -1.92 13.49
N SER A 61 -20.06 -2.36 13.70
CA SER A 61 -20.84 -2.05 14.90
C SER A 61 -20.19 -2.66 16.14
N SER A 62 -19.72 -3.90 16.05
CA SER A 62 -18.94 -4.54 17.11
C SER A 62 -17.69 -3.73 17.40
N ALA A 63 -16.93 -3.33 16.39
CA ALA A 63 -15.70 -2.55 16.56
C ALA A 63 -15.94 -1.17 17.17
N MET A 64 -17.02 -0.48 16.80
CA MET A 64 -17.37 0.84 17.35
C MET A 64 -17.89 0.77 18.79
N SER A 65 -18.62 -0.29 19.14
CA SER A 65 -19.18 -0.49 20.48
C SER A 65 -18.22 -1.24 21.42
N GLY A 66 -17.32 -2.01 20.84
CA GLY A 66 -16.38 -2.87 21.53
C GLY A 66 -15.08 -2.15 21.76
N ASN A 67 -14.63 -2.16 23.01
CA ASN A 67 -13.35 -1.61 23.40
C ASN A 67 -12.19 -2.52 22.93
N TYR A 68 -12.04 -2.77 21.62
CA TYR A 68 -11.03 -3.69 21.08
C TYR A 68 -9.65 -3.04 20.97
N THR A 69 -9.58 -1.70 20.96
CA THR A 69 -8.32 -0.93 21.01
C THR A 69 -7.48 -1.30 22.22
N GLN A 70 -8.13 -1.59 23.37
CA GLN A 70 -7.44 -1.96 24.60
C GLN A 70 -6.58 -3.24 24.45
N TYR A 71 -6.94 -4.14 23.53
CA TYR A 71 -6.19 -5.38 23.29
C TYR A 71 -4.96 -5.16 22.42
N PHE A 72 -4.99 -4.12 21.59
CA PHE A 72 -3.84 -3.69 20.82
C PHE A 72 -2.87 -2.87 21.68
N GLU A 73 -3.38 -2.00 22.55
CA GLU A 73 -2.56 -1.17 23.45
C GLU A 73 -1.95 -1.96 24.61
N ASP A 74 -2.71 -2.92 25.14
CA ASP A 74 -2.29 -3.79 26.22
C ASP A 74 -2.59 -5.24 25.85
N MET A 75 -1.58 -5.90 25.28
CA MET A 75 -1.67 -7.30 24.88
C MET A 75 -1.99 -8.21 26.09
N ALA A 76 -1.63 -7.83 27.32
CA ALA A 76 -1.97 -8.61 28.51
C ALA A 76 -3.49 -8.80 28.64
N LYS A 77 -4.27 -7.79 28.22
CA LYS A 77 -5.74 -7.86 28.20
C LYS A 77 -6.27 -8.87 27.18
N ALA A 78 -5.56 -9.07 26.07
CA ALA A 78 -5.95 -10.04 25.05
C ALA A 78 -5.87 -11.49 25.56
N PHE A 79 -4.99 -11.77 26.52
CA PHE A 79 -4.82 -13.08 27.18
C PHE A 79 -5.85 -13.34 28.30
N THR A 80 -6.65 -12.35 28.69
CA THR A 80 -7.68 -12.54 29.73
C THR A 80 -8.86 -13.37 29.21
N PRO A 81 -9.66 -14.00 30.09
CA PRO A 81 -10.87 -14.73 29.67
C PRO A 81 -11.83 -13.87 28.85
N LYS A 82 -11.92 -12.57 29.16
CA LYS A 82 -12.70 -11.60 28.39
C LYS A 82 -12.10 -11.39 27.00
N GLY A 83 -10.80 -11.14 26.92
CA GLY A 83 -10.09 -11.03 25.64
C GLY A 83 -10.29 -12.27 24.76
N ILE A 84 -10.12 -13.47 25.31
CA ILE A 84 -10.34 -14.71 24.56
C ILE A 84 -11.79 -14.82 24.04
N THR A 85 -12.78 -14.44 24.85
CA THR A 85 -14.20 -14.46 24.47
C THR A 85 -14.49 -13.46 23.34
N ASP A 86 -13.97 -12.25 23.47
CA ASP A 86 -14.10 -11.18 22.48
C ASP A 86 -13.44 -11.61 21.15
N GLY A 87 -12.26 -12.25 21.23
CA GLY A 87 -11.54 -12.76 20.07
C GLY A 87 -12.27 -13.89 19.35
N ASN A 88 -12.91 -14.77 20.11
CA ASN A 88 -13.77 -15.80 19.53
C ASN A 88 -15.00 -15.22 18.81
N THR A 89 -15.52 -14.08 19.28
CA THR A 89 -16.63 -13.37 18.63
C THR A 89 -16.18 -12.80 17.29
N ILE A 90 -15.01 -12.15 17.25
CA ILE A 90 -14.42 -11.66 15.99
C ILE A 90 -14.13 -12.81 15.03
N LEU A 91 -13.55 -13.91 15.52
CA LEU A 91 -13.29 -15.09 14.69
C LEU A 91 -14.59 -15.66 14.10
N ALA A 92 -15.69 -15.65 14.84
CA ALA A 92 -16.99 -16.07 14.32
C ALA A 92 -17.48 -15.15 13.19
N GLN A 93 -17.20 -13.85 13.25
CA GLN A 93 -17.52 -12.90 12.17
C GLN A 93 -16.60 -13.11 10.96
N ILE A 94 -15.29 -13.17 11.17
CA ILE A 94 -14.28 -13.27 10.09
C ILE A 94 -14.34 -14.63 9.39
N PHE A 95 -14.41 -15.72 10.15
CA PHE A 95 -14.36 -17.09 9.62
C PHE A 95 -15.75 -17.75 9.50
N GLY A 96 -16.77 -17.19 10.14
CA GLY A 96 -18.17 -17.62 10.02
C GLY A 96 -18.55 -18.71 11.02
N SER A 97 -17.62 -19.61 11.34
CA SER A 97 -17.85 -20.63 12.36
C SER A 97 -16.57 -21.01 13.11
N LYS A 98 -16.76 -21.51 14.32
CA LYS A 98 -15.67 -22.08 15.14
C LYS A 98 -15.01 -23.29 14.47
N ASP A 99 -15.73 -24.00 13.61
CA ASP A 99 -15.18 -25.12 12.83
C ASP A 99 -14.18 -24.65 11.80
N VAL A 100 -14.48 -23.55 11.10
CA VAL A 100 -13.54 -22.93 10.16
C VAL A 100 -12.30 -22.44 10.92
N SER A 101 -12.46 -21.77 12.07
CA SER A 101 -11.32 -21.37 12.91
C SER A 101 -10.43 -22.57 13.32
N ARG A 102 -11.04 -23.71 13.66
CA ARG A 102 -10.31 -24.95 14.00
C ARG A 102 -9.60 -25.56 12.80
N ALA A 103 -10.20 -25.52 11.62
CA ALA A 103 -9.59 -25.99 10.38
C ALA A 103 -8.38 -25.11 10.00
N VAL A 104 -8.50 -23.79 10.14
CA VAL A 104 -7.40 -22.83 9.95
C VAL A 104 -6.24 -23.14 10.91
N ALA A 105 -6.51 -23.41 12.19
CA ALA A 105 -5.48 -23.83 13.14
C ALA A 105 -4.78 -25.14 12.73
N ALA A 106 -5.52 -26.12 12.22
CA ALA A 106 -4.95 -27.38 11.75
C ALA A 106 -4.03 -27.17 10.52
N GLN A 107 -4.47 -26.36 9.57
CA GLN A 107 -3.69 -26.06 8.38
C GLN A 107 -2.42 -25.26 8.72
N ALA A 108 -2.52 -24.27 9.59
CA ALA A 108 -1.37 -23.48 10.02
C ALA A 108 -0.35 -24.33 10.81
N ALA A 109 -0.83 -25.27 11.63
CA ALA A 109 0.01 -26.25 12.33
C ALA A 109 0.84 -27.11 11.38
N GLN A 110 0.24 -27.59 10.29
CA GLN A 110 0.95 -28.38 9.27
C GLN A 110 2.02 -27.56 8.54
N MET A 111 1.75 -26.28 8.30
CA MET A 111 2.66 -25.40 7.55
C MET A 111 3.85 -24.91 8.39
N SER A 112 3.62 -24.56 9.66
CA SER A 112 4.67 -23.98 10.52
C SER A 112 5.36 -24.99 11.44
N GLY A 113 4.87 -26.23 11.51
CA GLY A 113 5.34 -27.23 12.48
C GLY A 113 5.00 -26.93 13.95
N ILE A 114 4.11 -25.98 14.23
CA ILE A 114 3.70 -25.59 15.59
C ILE A 114 2.41 -26.34 15.95
N GLY A 115 2.29 -26.78 17.21
CA GLY A 115 1.14 -27.58 17.64
C GLY A 115 -0.22 -26.90 17.41
N GLN A 116 -1.22 -27.68 16.98
CA GLN A 116 -2.57 -27.17 16.72
C GLN A 116 -3.20 -26.52 17.96
N ASP A 117 -2.92 -27.03 19.16
CA ASP A 117 -3.43 -26.46 20.41
C ASP A 117 -2.89 -25.05 20.69
N ILE A 118 -1.65 -24.76 20.27
CA ILE A 118 -1.07 -23.42 20.36
C ILE A 118 -1.83 -22.49 19.42
N TYR A 119 -2.08 -22.92 18.17
CA TYR A 119 -2.88 -22.14 17.22
C TYR A 119 -4.31 -21.87 17.72
N LYS A 120 -4.97 -22.85 18.31
CA LYS A 120 -6.31 -22.69 18.88
C LYS A 120 -6.35 -21.62 19.98
N GLN A 121 -5.30 -21.52 20.78
CA GLN A 121 -5.17 -20.49 21.82
C GLN A 121 -4.74 -19.14 21.26
N MET A 122 -3.96 -19.14 20.19
CA MET A 122 -3.41 -17.94 19.55
C MET A 122 -4.42 -17.22 18.65
N LEU A 123 -5.26 -17.97 17.94
CA LEU A 123 -6.23 -17.42 16.98
C LEU A 123 -7.11 -16.29 17.56
N PRO A 124 -7.75 -16.44 18.74
CA PRO A 124 -8.60 -15.38 19.30
C PRO A 124 -7.81 -14.11 19.62
N ILE A 125 -6.56 -14.28 20.04
CA ILE A 125 -5.67 -13.20 20.47
C ILE A 125 -5.20 -12.41 19.24
N VAL A 126 -4.72 -13.12 18.22
CA VAL A 126 -4.33 -12.52 16.95
C VAL A 126 -5.51 -11.78 16.31
N ALA A 127 -6.72 -12.35 16.35
CA ALA A 127 -7.92 -11.71 15.82
C ALA A 127 -8.24 -10.39 16.54
N ASN A 128 -8.25 -10.39 17.86
CA ASN A 128 -8.49 -9.18 18.66
C ASN A 128 -7.45 -8.10 18.45
N THR A 129 -6.17 -8.47 18.48
CA THR A 129 -5.08 -7.51 18.29
C THR A 129 -5.11 -6.93 16.88
N MET A 130 -5.42 -7.74 15.87
CA MET A 130 -5.54 -7.28 14.49
C MET A 130 -6.70 -6.29 14.32
N VAL A 131 -7.89 -6.61 14.83
CA VAL A 131 -9.05 -5.70 14.74
C VAL A 131 -8.86 -4.47 15.62
N GLY A 132 -8.30 -4.62 16.82
CA GLY A 132 -7.97 -3.50 17.71
C GLY A 132 -6.97 -2.53 17.08
N GLY A 133 -5.93 -3.04 16.41
CA GLY A 133 -4.95 -2.23 15.69
C GLY A 133 -5.54 -1.57 14.44
N PHE A 134 -6.34 -2.30 13.66
CA PHE A 134 -7.06 -1.76 12.51
C PHE A 134 -7.97 -0.60 12.91
N PHE A 135 -8.78 -0.83 13.94
CA PHE A 135 -9.75 0.14 14.41
C PHE A 135 -9.05 1.34 15.05
N LYS A 136 -7.99 1.13 15.82
CA LYS A 136 -7.17 2.23 16.35
C LYS A 136 -6.68 3.13 15.23
N GLN A 137 -6.12 2.57 14.17
CA GLN A 137 -5.68 3.34 13.00
C GLN A 137 -6.84 4.09 12.33
N MET A 138 -8.01 3.47 12.19
CA MET A 138 -9.20 4.12 11.62
C MET A 138 -9.73 5.26 12.51
N ALA A 139 -9.76 5.05 13.83
CA ALA A 139 -10.20 6.03 14.81
C ALA A 139 -9.23 7.21 14.88
N GLU A 140 -7.91 6.97 14.86
CA GLU A 140 -6.89 8.00 14.78
C GLU A 140 -7.02 8.82 13.49
N GLN A 141 -7.26 8.17 12.34
CA GLN A 141 -7.50 8.88 11.07
C GLN A 141 -8.79 9.72 11.10
N PHE A 142 -9.87 9.18 11.69
CA PHE A 142 -11.14 9.90 11.82
C PHE A 142 -11.04 11.07 12.80
N GLN A 143 -10.35 10.88 13.92
CA GLN A 143 -10.07 11.93 14.90
C GLN A 143 -9.16 13.00 14.31
N ALA A 144 -8.09 12.65 13.61
CA ALA A 144 -7.23 13.61 12.92
C ALA A 144 -8.00 14.41 11.85
N THR A 145 -8.94 13.76 11.15
CA THR A 145 -9.82 14.42 10.16
C THR A 145 -10.85 15.31 10.85
N GLY A 146 -11.44 14.85 11.95
CA GLY A 146 -12.42 15.58 12.75
C GLY A 146 -11.82 16.80 13.44
N GLU A 147 -10.66 16.65 14.08
CA GLU A 147 -9.88 17.74 14.69
C GLU A 147 -9.40 18.73 13.63
N ALA A 148 -8.98 18.29 12.44
CA ALA A 148 -8.63 19.19 11.34
C ALA A 148 -9.83 20.00 10.84
N PHE A 149 -11.02 19.38 10.81
CA PHE A 149 -12.26 20.05 10.40
C PHE A 149 -12.77 21.02 11.48
N THR A 150 -12.74 20.63 12.75
CA THR A 150 -13.23 21.47 13.87
C THR A 150 -12.26 22.58 14.27
N SER A 151 -10.95 22.40 14.04
CA SER A 151 -9.94 23.44 14.28
C SER A 151 -9.82 24.48 13.15
N GLY A 152 -10.65 24.38 12.09
CA GLY A 152 -10.54 25.24 10.91
C GLY A 152 -9.33 24.90 10.01
N ASN A 153 -8.57 23.85 10.34
CA ASN A 153 -7.42 23.35 9.60
C ASN A 153 -7.83 22.43 8.43
N GLY A 154 -8.95 22.69 7.76
CA GLY A 154 -9.30 22.02 6.49
C GLY A 154 -8.17 22.16 5.44
N ALA A 155 -7.39 23.23 5.53
CA ALA A 155 -6.16 23.44 4.78
C ALA A 155 -5.09 22.36 5.05
N ASN A 156 -4.90 21.91 6.30
CA ASN A 156 -3.96 20.83 6.62
C ASN A 156 -4.44 19.47 6.05
N LEU A 157 -5.76 19.25 5.95
CA LEU A 157 -6.30 18.04 5.33
C LEU A 157 -6.13 18.08 3.81
N PHE A 158 -6.33 19.23 3.17
CA PHE A 158 -6.05 19.45 1.76
C PHE A 158 -4.55 19.35 1.45
N ASP A 159 -3.68 19.86 2.31
CA ASP A 159 -2.23 19.70 2.22
C ASP A 159 -1.80 18.25 2.43
N GLN A 160 -2.40 17.53 3.38
CA GLN A 160 -2.12 16.11 3.59
C GLN A 160 -2.64 15.26 2.44
N TRP A 161 -3.80 15.60 1.88
CA TRP A 161 -4.34 14.99 0.66
C TRP A 161 -3.46 15.28 -0.55
N MET A 162 -3.08 16.55 -0.80
CA MET A 162 -2.15 16.91 -1.86
C MET A 162 -0.78 16.23 -1.68
N ARG A 163 -0.29 16.06 -0.46
CA ARG A 163 0.95 15.31 -0.18
C ARG A 163 0.79 13.81 -0.44
N ALA A 164 -0.36 13.24 -0.08
CA ALA A 164 -0.67 11.83 -0.29
C ALA A 164 -0.91 11.49 -1.77
N THR A 165 -1.46 12.43 -2.55
CA THR A 165 -1.61 12.32 -4.00
C THR A 165 -0.36 12.73 -4.77
N GLY A 166 0.73 13.10 -4.07
CA GLY A 166 2.00 13.50 -4.68
C GLY A 166 1.96 14.85 -5.41
N LEU A 167 0.91 15.64 -5.18
CA LEU A 167 0.66 16.95 -5.78
C LEU A 167 1.18 18.13 -4.93
N ALA A 168 1.55 17.91 -3.67
CA ALA A 168 2.19 18.91 -2.82
C ALA A 168 3.67 18.61 -2.57
N ASP A 169 4.50 19.57 -2.95
CA ASP A 169 5.90 19.69 -2.56
C ASP A 169 6.06 19.74 -1.02
N LYS A 170 7.16 19.15 -0.54
CA LYS A 170 7.66 19.31 0.85
C LYS A 170 7.91 20.80 1.15
N PRO A 171 7.79 21.25 2.41
CA PRO A 171 7.96 22.67 2.74
C PRO A 171 9.40 23.12 2.44
N LYS A 172 9.53 24.07 1.51
CA LYS A 172 10.78 24.79 1.27
C LYS A 172 10.98 25.83 2.38
N ARG A 173 12.15 25.77 3.00
CA ARG A 173 12.78 26.90 3.71
C ARG A 173 12.80 28.12 2.79
N GLU A 174 12.63 29.31 3.37
CA GLU A 174 12.81 30.59 2.69
C GLU A 174 14.12 30.64 1.88
N SER A 175 14.01 30.89 0.58
CA SER A 175 15.02 31.65 -0.18
C SER A 175 14.46 32.08 -1.54
N ASN A 176 14.77 33.33 -1.91
CA ASN A 176 14.23 34.11 -3.04
C ASN A 176 14.25 33.41 -4.42
N PRO A 177 13.21 33.60 -5.27
CA PRO A 177 13.03 32.86 -6.52
C PRO A 177 13.60 33.58 -7.76
N MET A 178 14.77 34.23 -7.67
CA MET A 178 15.39 34.87 -8.85
C MET A 178 16.73 34.25 -9.29
N PHE A 179 17.34 33.35 -8.51
CA PHE A 179 18.74 32.95 -8.72
C PHE A 179 19.04 31.45 -8.79
N ASP A 180 18.04 30.57 -8.76
CA ASP A 180 18.29 29.12 -8.62
C ASP A 180 17.80 28.30 -9.81
N ASN A 181 18.23 28.69 -11.02
CA ASN A 181 18.14 27.82 -12.18
C ASN A 181 19.42 26.98 -12.23
N PRO A 182 19.36 25.64 -12.24
CA PRO A 182 20.56 24.78 -12.25
C PRO A 182 21.43 25.00 -13.50
N PHE A 183 20.84 25.56 -14.57
CA PHE A 183 21.52 26.02 -15.76
C PHE A 183 22.48 27.20 -15.48
N THR A 184 22.07 28.19 -14.68
CA THR A 184 22.93 29.34 -14.35
C THR A 184 24.07 28.95 -13.42
N GLN A 185 23.86 27.99 -12.51
CA GLN A 185 24.96 27.42 -11.69
C GLN A 185 26.01 26.70 -12.55
N SER A 186 25.57 25.93 -13.55
CA SER A 186 26.49 25.22 -14.45
C SER A 186 27.27 26.16 -15.38
N PHE A 187 26.66 27.25 -15.82
CA PHE A 187 27.31 28.27 -16.64
C PHE A 187 28.30 29.12 -15.84
N GLN A 188 27.97 29.45 -14.59
CA GLN A 188 28.84 30.17 -13.66
C GLN A 188 30.12 29.37 -13.36
N ALA A 189 30.00 28.06 -13.14
CA ALA A 189 31.14 27.17 -12.92
C ALA A 189 32.06 27.02 -14.16
N MET A 190 31.53 27.26 -15.36
CA MET A 190 32.29 27.21 -16.62
C MET A 190 33.02 28.52 -16.94
N PHE A 191 32.52 29.65 -16.43
CA PHE A 191 33.05 30.99 -16.74
C PHE A 191 34.02 31.55 -15.68
N THR A 192 34.23 30.84 -14.57
CA THR A 192 35.22 31.20 -13.54
C THR A 192 36.58 30.55 -13.81
N PRO A 193 37.68 31.31 -14.00
CA PRO A 193 39.01 30.74 -14.12
C PRO A 193 39.48 30.20 -12.75
N GLN A 194 39.58 28.87 -12.63
CA GLN A 194 40.04 28.21 -11.41
C GLN A 194 41.57 28.15 -11.38
N ALA A 195 42.19 28.98 -10.53
CA ALA A 195 43.58 28.82 -10.15
C ALA A 195 43.69 27.75 -9.03
N GLY A 196 44.33 26.63 -9.35
CA GLY A 196 45.20 25.91 -8.41
C GLY A 196 44.62 24.76 -7.57
N LYS A 197 44.97 23.55 -8.01
CA LYS A 197 45.43 22.35 -7.27
C LYS A 197 44.42 21.36 -6.63
N ASP A 198 44.45 20.18 -7.28
CA ASP A 198 44.52 18.81 -6.76
C ASP A 198 43.38 18.27 -5.88
N SER A 199 42.54 17.41 -6.46
CA SER A 199 42.55 15.96 -6.16
C SER A 199 41.43 15.17 -6.88
N SER A 200 41.87 14.17 -7.66
CA SER A 200 41.27 12.85 -7.92
C SER A 200 39.78 12.70 -8.26
N THR A 201 39.56 12.29 -9.52
CA THR A 201 38.55 11.32 -9.99
C THR A 201 37.08 11.76 -9.92
N SER A 202 36.64 12.54 -10.91
CA SER A 202 35.23 12.75 -11.21
C SER A 202 34.57 11.45 -11.67
N ALA A 203 33.99 10.71 -10.73
CA ALA A 203 32.95 9.74 -11.03
C ALA A 203 31.74 10.51 -11.59
N ASN A 204 31.52 10.39 -12.89
CA ASN A 204 30.44 11.04 -13.61
C ASN A 204 29.09 10.55 -13.03
N PRO A 205 28.26 11.39 -12.38
CA PRO A 205 26.97 10.98 -11.81
C PRO A 205 25.94 10.56 -12.88
N LEU A 206 26.27 10.78 -14.16
CA LEU A 206 25.50 10.27 -15.30
C LEU A 206 25.82 8.80 -15.65
N ALA A 207 26.99 8.27 -15.22
CA ALA A 207 27.38 6.88 -15.43
C ALA A 207 26.78 5.91 -14.39
N ASN A 208 26.20 6.44 -13.31
CA ASN A 208 25.55 5.65 -12.26
C ASN A 208 24.04 5.47 -12.48
N ASN A 209 23.51 5.88 -13.64
CA ASN A 209 22.12 5.64 -13.99
C ASN A 209 21.95 4.18 -14.48
N PRO A 210 21.18 3.32 -13.79
CA PRO A 210 21.01 1.92 -14.16
C PRO A 210 20.38 1.75 -15.55
N PHE A 211 19.59 2.73 -15.99
CA PHE A 211 19.07 2.82 -17.36
C PHE A 211 20.17 3.03 -18.41
N LEU A 212 21.16 3.88 -18.13
CA LEU A 212 22.25 4.17 -19.05
C LEU A 212 23.25 3.01 -19.13
N GLN A 213 23.44 2.29 -18.02
CA GLN A 213 24.23 1.05 -18.00
C GLN A 213 23.56 -0.07 -18.80
N MET A 214 22.23 -0.21 -18.72
CA MET A 214 21.48 -1.19 -19.51
C MET A 214 21.45 -0.83 -20.99
N PHE A 215 21.32 0.46 -21.32
CA PHE A 215 21.41 0.97 -22.69
C PHE A 215 22.83 0.78 -23.27
N GLN A 216 23.87 1.02 -22.46
CA GLN A 216 25.24 0.81 -22.88
C GLN A 216 25.57 -0.67 -23.07
N ALA A 217 25.05 -1.57 -22.21
CA ALA A 217 25.16 -3.02 -22.40
C ALA A 217 24.43 -3.52 -23.65
N MET A 218 23.28 -2.92 -23.99
CA MET A 218 22.54 -3.24 -25.20
C MET A 218 23.24 -2.73 -26.47
N MET A 219 23.83 -1.53 -26.43
CA MET A 219 24.60 -0.97 -27.54
C MET A 219 25.90 -1.74 -27.80
N THR A 220 26.62 -2.15 -26.76
CA THR A 220 27.83 -2.94 -26.92
C THR A 220 27.54 -4.37 -27.39
N GLN A 221 26.36 -4.92 -27.06
CA GLN A 221 25.90 -6.19 -27.62
C GLN A 221 25.41 -6.06 -29.08
N ALA A 222 24.96 -4.87 -29.49
CA ALA A 222 24.56 -4.58 -30.87
C ALA A 222 25.75 -4.24 -31.81
N GLN A 223 26.95 -3.99 -31.26
CA GLN A 223 28.13 -3.56 -32.04
C GLN A 223 29.24 -4.63 -32.07
N GLY A 224 28.87 -5.91 -32.06
CA GLY A 224 29.82 -7.02 -32.05
C GLY A 224 29.30 -8.35 -32.61
N ASN A 225 28.71 -8.36 -33.81
CA ASN A 225 29.06 -9.32 -34.88
C ASN A 225 28.26 -9.04 -36.17
N SER A 226 28.98 -9.19 -37.28
CA SER A 226 28.70 -8.91 -38.69
C SER A 226 27.53 -9.69 -39.30
N ASP A 227 26.70 -9.05 -40.13
CA ASP A 227 26.69 -9.18 -41.60
C ASP A 227 25.39 -8.60 -42.19
N SER A 228 25.52 -7.82 -43.27
CA SER A 228 24.41 -7.32 -44.09
C SER A 228 24.17 -8.27 -45.28
N PRO A 229 22.96 -8.33 -45.88
CA PRO A 229 22.66 -7.38 -46.97
C PRO A 229 21.20 -6.84 -47.02
N LYS A 230 21.11 -5.59 -47.50
CA LYS A 230 19.94 -4.84 -48.04
C LYS A 230 19.44 -5.47 -49.38
N PRO A 231 18.35 -5.04 -50.09
CA PRO A 231 17.43 -3.90 -49.90
C PRO A 231 15.93 -4.07 -50.34
N ALA A 232 15.09 -3.06 -50.02
CA ALA A 232 13.99 -2.44 -50.83
C ALA A 232 12.97 -1.77 -49.89
N ASP A 233 13.04 -0.45 -49.68
CA ASP A 233 12.25 0.62 -50.33
C ASP A 233 10.87 0.89 -49.69
N ALA A 234 10.82 1.95 -48.87
CA ALA A 234 9.79 3.01 -48.89
C ALA A 234 10.10 4.04 -47.79
N ALA A 235 10.32 5.29 -48.19
CA ALA A 235 10.20 6.46 -47.31
C ALA A 235 8.89 7.20 -47.69
N PRO A 236 8.34 8.13 -46.88
CA PRO A 236 8.90 8.69 -45.65
C PRO A 236 7.90 8.70 -44.48
N GLN A 237 8.37 8.63 -43.24
CA GLN A 237 7.71 9.31 -42.13
C GLN A 237 8.71 9.57 -41.00
N ALA A 238 9.27 10.77 -41.01
CA ALA A 238 9.84 11.37 -39.82
C ALA A 238 8.67 11.71 -38.87
N GLY A 239 8.28 10.73 -38.06
CA GLY A 239 7.39 10.86 -36.91
C GLY A 239 8.03 10.10 -35.74
N GLY A 240 9.32 10.37 -35.49
CA GLY A 240 10.10 9.64 -34.50
C GLY A 240 9.68 10.05 -33.10
N ILE A 241 9.37 9.08 -32.24
CA ILE A 241 9.21 9.13 -30.77
C ILE A 241 8.24 10.22 -30.22
N ALA A 242 8.30 11.47 -30.68
CA ALA A 242 7.37 12.55 -30.43
C ALA A 242 5.93 12.22 -30.85
N ASP A 243 5.71 11.55 -32.00
CA ASP A 243 4.38 11.09 -32.38
C ASP A 243 3.88 9.98 -31.45
N LEU A 244 4.74 9.05 -31.07
CA LEU A 244 4.43 7.98 -30.12
C LEU A 244 4.12 8.53 -28.71
N VAL A 245 4.84 9.57 -28.29
CA VAL A 245 4.64 10.26 -27.01
C VAL A 245 3.37 11.11 -27.03
N ASN A 246 3.06 11.80 -28.14
CA ASN A 246 1.78 12.49 -28.31
C ASN A 246 0.62 11.49 -28.28
N GLN A 247 0.76 10.34 -28.94
CA GLN A 247 -0.27 9.30 -28.96
C GLN A 247 -0.48 8.66 -27.58
N MET A 248 0.58 8.50 -26.79
CA MET A 248 0.45 8.04 -25.40
C MET A 248 -0.15 9.11 -24.48
N PHE A 249 0.20 10.38 -24.67
CA PHE A 249 -0.33 11.48 -23.87
C PHE A 249 -1.83 11.70 -24.12
N ASP A 250 -2.26 11.67 -25.39
CA ASP A 250 -3.68 11.74 -25.73
C ASP A 250 -4.45 10.53 -25.20
N SER A 251 -3.87 9.33 -25.28
CA SER A 251 -4.51 8.11 -24.74
C SER A 251 -4.77 8.18 -23.23
N GLY A 252 -3.94 8.90 -22.47
CA GLY A 252 -4.16 9.10 -21.02
C GLY A 252 -5.36 9.99 -20.72
N ILE A 253 -5.56 11.04 -21.52
CA ILE A 253 -6.69 11.98 -21.40
C ILE A 253 -7.99 11.33 -21.92
N GLU A 254 -7.90 10.51 -22.97
CA GLU A 254 -9.05 9.78 -23.53
C GLU A 254 -9.48 8.59 -22.68
N VAL A 255 -8.57 7.90 -21.98
CA VAL A 255 -8.92 6.84 -21.03
C VAL A 255 -9.73 7.40 -19.86
N GLN A 256 -9.39 8.60 -19.37
CA GLN A 256 -10.15 9.22 -18.28
C GLN A 256 -11.55 9.65 -18.72
N LYS A 257 -11.67 10.21 -19.94
CA LYS A 257 -12.97 10.60 -20.52
C LYS A 257 -13.82 9.39 -20.92
N SER A 258 -13.23 8.34 -21.49
CA SER A 258 -13.94 7.11 -21.82
C SER A 258 -14.37 6.35 -20.56
N TYR A 259 -13.59 6.39 -19.47
CA TYR A 259 -14.00 5.83 -18.19
C TYR A 259 -15.17 6.60 -17.59
N GLN A 260 -15.11 7.94 -17.53
CA GLN A 260 -16.25 8.76 -17.09
C GLN A 260 -17.49 8.54 -17.95
N LYS A 261 -17.35 8.53 -19.28
CA LYS A 261 -18.47 8.33 -20.21
C LYS A 261 -19.03 6.90 -20.16
N SER A 262 -18.20 5.89 -19.90
CA SER A 262 -18.64 4.51 -19.67
C SER A 262 -19.40 4.37 -18.35
N MET A 263 -18.97 5.09 -17.31
CA MET A 263 -19.65 5.13 -16.01
C MET A 263 -21.00 5.84 -16.15
N ASP A 264 -21.04 7.03 -16.76
CA ASP A 264 -22.29 7.77 -17.02
C ASP A 264 -23.25 6.95 -17.89
N SER A 265 -22.76 6.26 -18.93
CA SER A 265 -23.56 5.36 -19.76
C SER A 265 -24.14 4.18 -18.99
N ILE A 266 -23.39 3.58 -18.06
CA ILE A 266 -23.87 2.46 -17.24
C ILE A 266 -24.94 2.96 -16.27
N PHE A 267 -24.74 4.12 -15.65
CA PHE A 267 -25.73 4.75 -14.79
C PHE A 267 -26.99 5.14 -15.56
N ASP A 268 -26.87 5.78 -16.71
CA ASP A 268 -28.04 6.22 -17.50
C ASP A 268 -28.81 5.01 -18.05
N THR A 269 -28.13 3.94 -18.48
CA THR A 269 -28.77 2.69 -18.94
C THR A 269 -29.50 1.96 -17.81
N TYR A 270 -28.95 1.94 -16.59
CA TYR A 270 -29.63 1.31 -15.45
C TYR A 270 -30.77 2.17 -14.89
N LEU A 271 -30.62 3.50 -14.92
CA LEU A 271 -31.59 4.44 -14.36
C LEU A 271 -32.76 4.71 -15.33
N SER A 272 -32.55 4.62 -16.64
CA SER A 272 -33.62 4.62 -17.65
C SER A 272 -34.44 3.32 -17.65
N ASN A 273 -33.82 2.17 -17.33
CA ASN A 273 -34.54 0.91 -17.09
C ASN A 273 -35.34 0.88 -15.76
N LEU A 274 -35.15 1.87 -14.88
CA LEU A 274 -35.93 2.06 -13.66
C LEU A 274 -37.09 3.06 -13.82
N LYS A 275 -37.23 3.72 -14.98
CA LYS A 275 -38.44 4.49 -15.28
C LYS A 275 -39.55 3.52 -15.73
N PRO A 276 -40.69 3.46 -15.03
CA PRO A 276 -41.77 2.55 -15.41
C PRO A 276 -42.32 2.94 -16.78
N ASN A 277 -42.41 1.96 -17.68
CA ASN A 277 -43.27 2.02 -18.86
C ASN A 277 -44.71 2.25 -18.36
N THR A 278 -45.22 3.47 -18.49
CA THR A 278 -46.65 3.77 -18.40
C THR A 278 -47.27 3.51 -19.78
N PRO A 279 -47.99 2.40 -19.99
CA PRO A 279 -48.84 2.27 -21.16
C PRO A 279 -50.03 3.24 -21.06
N LYS A 280 -50.39 3.80 -22.22
CA LYS A 280 -51.59 4.61 -22.48
C LYS A 280 -52.88 3.90 -22.08
#